data_AF-A0A0C9SML5-F1
#
_entry.id   AF-A0A0C9SML5-F1
#
_cell.length_a   1.000
_cell.length_b   1.000
_cell.length_c   1.000
_cell.angle_alpha   90.00
_cell.angle_beta   90.00
_cell.angle_gamma   90.00
#
_symmetry.space_group_name_H-M   'P 1'
#
loop_
_entity.id
_entity.type
_entity.pdbx_description
1 polymer ?
#
loop_
_entity_poly.entity_id
_entity_poly.type
_entity_poly.pdbx_seq_one_letter_code
_entity_poly.pdbx_strand_id
1 'polypeptide(L)' 'DAFRPAYGQLGDFRILLPKGIPFQALSATLPPHILMTIKRELILSSDLLEIQLSSNRSNITYATLPLI' A
#
# COMPACT_ATOMS: atom_id res chain seq x y z
N ASP A 1 8.04 -10.05 12.86
CA ASP A 1 6.76 -9.34 12.72
C ASP A 1 6.91 -8.03 11.96
N ALA A 2 6.05 -7.81 10.97
CA ALA A 2 6.08 -6.62 10.09
C ALA A 2 4.96 -5.60 10.37
N PHE A 3 3.94 -5.98 11.16
CA PHE A 3 2.80 -5.11 11.45
C PHE A 3 3.11 -4.12 12.58
N ARG A 4 2.68 -2.86 12.41
CA ARG A 4 2.78 -1.81 13.43
C ARG A 4 1.36 -1.46 13.91
N PRO A 5 1.02 -1.69 15.19
CA PRO A 5 -0.30 -1.36 15.73
C PRO A 5 -0.73 0.10 15.53
N ALA A 6 0.23 1.04 15.52
CA ALA A 6 -0.03 2.46 15.28
C ALA A 6 -0.70 2.74 13.93
N TYR A 7 -0.56 1.86 12.93
CA TYR A 7 -1.23 2.05 11.64
C TYR A 7 -2.76 1.93 11.70
N GLY A 8 -3.32 1.27 12.72
CA GLY A 8 -4.76 1.22 12.94
C GLY A 8 -5.39 2.58 13.24
N GLN A 9 -4.58 3.56 13.67
CA GLN A 9 -5.06 4.90 14.02
C GLN A 9 -5.01 5.88 12.84
N LEU A 10 -4.51 5.47 11.67
CA LEU A 10 -4.42 6.37 10.51
C LEU A 10 -5.80 6.83 10.01
N GLY A 11 -6.85 6.04 10.24
CA GLY A 11 -8.24 6.43 9.94
C GLY A 11 -8.69 7.67 10.70
N ASP A 12 -8.15 7.91 11.91
CA ASP A 12 -8.52 9.06 12.74
C ASP A 12 -8.13 10.39 12.08
N PHE A 13 -7.08 10.39 11.27
CA PHE A 13 -6.72 11.58 10.48
C PHE A 13 -7.82 12.00 9.51
N ARG A 14 -8.63 11.05 9.00
CA ARG A 14 -9.76 11.38 8.11
C ARG A 14 -10.91 12.05 8.84
N ILE A 15 -11.00 11.88 10.16
CA ILE A 15 -11.97 12.56 11.02
C ILE A 15 -11.49 13.99 11.30
N LEU A 16 -10.18 14.16 11.51
CA LEU A 16 -9.58 15.45 11.88
C LEU A 16 -9.35 16.38 10.69
N LEU A 17 -9.05 15.83 9.51
CA LEU A 17 -8.78 16.61 8.32
C LEU A 17 -10.08 17.06 7.63
N PRO A 18 -10.09 18.24 6.99
CA PRO A 18 -11.22 18.69 6.21
C PRO A 18 -11.68 17.66 5.16
N LYS A 19 -12.99 17.62 4.93
CA LYS A 19 -13.57 16.80 3.86
C LYS A 19 -12.97 17.22 2.51
N GLY A 20 -12.55 16.24 1.72
CA GLY A 20 -11.98 16.46 0.38
C GLY A 20 -10.45 16.53 0.34
N ILE A 21 -9.76 16.46 1.48
CA ILE A 21 -8.30 16.30 1.48
C ILE A 21 -7.92 14.95 0.84
N PRO A 22 -7.08 14.94 -0.22
CA PRO A 22 -6.61 13.71 -0.85
C PRO A 22 -5.81 12.87 0.15
N PHE A 23 -6.02 11.55 0.11
CA PHE A 23 -5.25 10.60 0.91
C PHE A 23 -4.61 9.57 -0.02
N GLN A 24 -3.31 9.34 0.14
CA GLN A 24 -2.56 8.40 -0.68
C GLN A 24 -1.88 7.35 0.21
N ALA A 25 -2.07 6.08 -0.13
CA ALA A 25 -1.36 4.96 0.49
C ALA A 25 -0.43 4.32 -0.54
N LEU A 26 0.83 4.11 -0.16
CA LEU A 26 1.87 3.57 -1.04
C LEU A 26 2.46 2.32 -0.41
N SER A 27 2.54 1.23 -1.16
CA SER A 27 3.24 0.01 -0.75
C SER A 27 3.74 -0.76 -1.96
N ALA A 28 4.89 -1.40 -1.81
CA ALA A 28 5.44 -2.32 -2.81
C ALA A 28 4.74 -3.69 -2.79
N THR A 29 4.21 -4.09 -1.64
CA THR A 29 3.58 -5.40 -1.42
C THR A 29 2.15 -5.19 -0.93
N LEU A 30 1.18 -5.45 -1.82
CA LEU A 30 -0.25 -5.31 -1.53
C LEU A 30 -1.01 -6.55 -1.99
N PRO A 31 -0.97 -7.65 -1.21
CA PRO A 31 -1.89 -8.75 -1.42
C PRO A 31 -3.35 -8.25 -1.35
N PRO A 32 -4.29 -8.86 -2.10
CA PRO A 32 -5.67 -8.37 -2.18
C PRO A 32 -6.37 -8.16 -0.83
N HIS A 33 -6.16 -9.06 0.14
CA HIS A 33 -6.76 -8.95 1.47
C HIS A 33 -6.20 -7.77 2.31
N ILE A 34 -4.92 -7.43 2.10
CA ILE A 34 -4.30 -6.26 2.75
C ILE A 34 -4.81 -4.98 2.10
N LEU A 35 -4.92 -4.94 0.77
CA LEU A 35 -5.49 -3.81 0.06
C LEU A 35 -6.93 -3.54 0.51
N MET A 36 -7.75 -4.59 0.67
CA MET A 36 -9.11 -4.46 1.22
C MET A 36 -9.12 -3.91 2.64
N THR A 37 -8.19 -4.36 3.49
CA THR A 37 -8.03 -3.85 4.86
C THR A 37 -7.68 -2.37 4.84
N ILE A 38 -6.70 -1.95 4.02
CA ILE A 38 -6.30 -0.54 3.91
C ILE A 38 -7.44 0.35 3.42
N LYS A 39 -8.19 -0.08 2.40
CA LYS A 39 -9.38 0.67 1.91
C LYS A 39 -10.39 0.90 3.02
N ARG A 40 -10.62 -0.12 3.86
CA ARG A 40 -11.55 -0.05 5.00
C ARG A 40 -11.02 0.86 6.11
N GLU A 41 -9.83 0.58 6.63
CA GLU A 41 -9.29 1.28 7.81
C GLU A 41 -8.97 2.76 7.53
N LEU A 42 -8.56 3.09 6.29
CA LEU A 42 -8.29 4.49 5.90
C LEU A 42 -9.52 5.22 5.35
N ILE A 43 -10.69 4.56 5.31
CA ILE A 43 -11.94 5.15 4.84
C ILE A 43 -11.74 5.78 3.44
N LEU A 44 -11.12 5.02 2.53
CA LEU A 44 -10.87 5.46 1.16
C LEU A 44 -12.20 5.52 0.39
N SER A 45 -12.34 6.53 -0.47
CA SER A 45 -13.55 6.70 -1.30
C SER A 45 -13.72 5.53 -2.27
N SER A 46 -14.96 5.30 -2.72
CA SER A 46 -15.26 4.41 -3.85
C SER A 46 -14.57 4.86 -5.13
N ASP A 47 -14.35 6.16 -5.27
CA ASP A 47 -13.75 6.79 -6.46
C ASP A 47 -12.22 6.77 -6.42
N LEU A 48 -11.64 5.77 -5.74
CA LEU A 48 -10.20 5.61 -5.57
C LEU A 48 -9.52 5.30 -6.91
N LEU A 49 -8.42 6.01 -7.18
CA LEU A 49 -7.50 5.65 -8.25
C LEU A 49 -6.50 4.59 -7.75
N GLU A 50 -6.59 3.38 -8.27
CA GLU A 50 -5.67 2.29 -7.98
C GLU A 50 -4.60 2.18 -9.07
N ILE A 51 -3.35 2.48 -8.72
CA ILE A 51 -2.20 2.38 -9.63
C ILE A 51 -1.35 1.19 -9.20
N GLN A 52 -1.35 0.14 -10.02
CA GLN A 52 -0.47 -1.02 -9.84
C GLN A 52 0.57 -1.06 -10.95
N LEU A 53 1.84 -1.03 -10.55
CA LEU A 53 2.97 -1.14 -11.47
C LEU A 53 3.62 -2.52 -11.36
N SER A 54 4.13 -3.01 -12.48
CA SER A 54 4.93 -4.24 -12.49
C SER A 54 6.25 -4.02 -11.75
N SER A 55 6.67 -5.02 -10.96
CA SER A 55 8.00 -5.04 -10.36
C SER A 55 9.09 -5.38 -11.38
N ASN A 56 8.74 -5.72 -12.62
CA ASN A 56 9.70 -6.04 -13.67
C ASN A 56 10.63 -4.85 -13.99
N ARG A 57 11.92 -5.14 -14.10
CA ARG A 57 12.96 -4.19 -14.50
C ARG A 57 13.67 -4.77 -15.72
N SER A 58 13.33 -4.27 -16.91
CA SER A 58 13.83 -4.80 -18.19
C SER A 58 15.34 -4.69 -18.36
N ASN A 59 15.99 -3.86 -17.55
CA ASN A 59 17.43 -3.65 -17.54
C ASN A 59 18.17 -4.48 -16.47
N ILE A 60 17.50 -5.44 -15.81
CA ILE A 60 18.11 -6.30 -14.79
C ILE A 60 18.18 -7.74 -15.31
N THR A 61 19.40 -8.28 -15.37
CA THR A 61 19.65 -9.71 -15.64
C THR A 61 19.75 -10.46 -14.31
N TYR A 62 18.97 -11.52 -14.15
CA TYR A 62 19.01 -12.41 -12.98
C TYR A 62 19.94 -13.60 -13.26
N ALA A 63 20.90 -13.87 -12.37
CA ALA A 63 21.81 -15.01 -12.46
C ALA A 63 22.09 -15.60 -11.07
N THR A 64 22.25 -16.91 -11.00
CA THR A 64 22.63 -17.64 -9.78
C THR A 64 23.89 -18.44 -10.08
N LEU A 65 24.91 -18.33 -9.21
CA LEU A 65 26.15 -19.07 -9.32
C LEU A 65 26.28 -20.00 -8.10
N PRO A 66 26.66 -21.28 -8.28
CA PRO A 66 26.93 -22.15 -7.15
C PRO A 66 28.15 -21.64 -6.39
N LEU A 67 28.07 -21.65 -5.06
CA LEU A 67 29.25 -21.50 -4.21
C LEU A 67 29.89 -22.90 -4.11
N ILE A 68 31.15 -23.00 -4.56
CA ILE A 68 32.01 -24.19 -4.41
C ILE A 68 32.27 -24.43 -2.93
#